data_AF-A0A1F6P7P6-F1
#
_entry.id   AF-A0A1F6P7P6-F1
#
_cell.length_a   1.000
_cell.length_b   1.000
_cell.length_c   1.000
_cell.angle_alpha   90.00
_cell.angle_beta   90.00
_cell.angle_gamma   90.00
#
_symmetry.space_group_name_H-M   'P 1'
#
loop_
_entity.id
_entity.type
_entity.pdbx_description
1 polymer ?
#
loop_
_entity_poly.entity_id
_entity_poly.type
_entity_poly.pdbx_seq_one_letter_code
_entity_poly.pdbx_strand_id
1 'polypeptide(L)' 'MSGKKLEEKMDNLEAIKRLLVLLLIKQGVGIDAVADVLEVGVATVSRMVPQKKLKKGNKITID' A
#
# COMPACT_ATOMS: atom_id res chain seq x y z
N MET A 1 21.03 11.36 -16.89
CA MET A 1 19.84 10.65 -17.40
C MET A 1 18.74 11.68 -17.65
N SER A 2 18.00 11.59 -18.77
CA SER A 2 16.90 12.53 -19.07
C SER A 2 15.86 12.50 -17.95
N GLY A 3 15.42 13.67 -17.45
CA GLY A 3 14.49 13.78 -16.32
C GLY A 3 13.21 12.97 -16.49
N LYS A 4 12.73 12.84 -17.73
CA LYS A 4 11.55 12.03 -18.07
C LYS A 4 11.73 10.54 -17.77
N LYS A 5 12.91 9.97 -18.01
CA LYS A 5 13.21 8.56 -17.69
C LYS A 5 13.33 8.31 -16.18
N LEU A 6 13.70 9.34 -15.41
CA LEU A 6 13.76 9.24 -13.96
C LEU A 6 12.34 9.23 -13.38
N GLU A 7 11.48 10.13 -13.87
CA GLU A 7 10.07 10.22 -13.48
C GLU A 7 9.32 8.91 -13.78
N GLU A 8 9.45 8.36 -14.99
CA GLU A 8 8.87 7.06 -15.35
C GLU A 8 9.34 5.92 -14.43
N LYS A 9 10.62 5.93 -14.02
CA LYS A 9 11.14 4.92 -13.08
C LYS A 9 10.56 5.10 -11.69
N MET A 10 10.40 6.33 -11.22
CA MET A 10 9.79 6.62 -9.92
C MET A 10 8.32 6.20 -9.89
N ASP A 11 7.57 6.50 -10.94
CA ASP A 11 6.16 6.08 -11.08
C ASP A 11 6.01 4.55 -11.06
N ASN A 12 6.89 3.85 -11.78
CA ASN A 12 6.90 2.39 -11.77
C ASN A 12 7.22 1.81 -10.38
N LEU A 13 8.17 2.40 -9.66
CA LEU A 13 8.50 1.99 -8.29
C LEU A 13 7.32 2.21 -7.34
N GLU A 14 6.63 3.33 -7.45
CA GLU A 14 5.42 3.63 -6.67
C GLU A 14 4.28 2.64 -6.98
N ALA A 15 4.10 2.28 -8.25
CA ALA A 15 3.12 1.26 -8.65
C ALA A 15 3.45 -0.12 -8.07
N ILE A 16 4.72 -0.55 -8.13
CA ILE A 16 5.18 -1.81 -7.53
C ILE A 16 4.96 -1.79 -6.02
N LYS A 17 5.29 -0.69 -5.34
CA LYS A 17 5.07 -0.53 -3.89
C LYS A 17 3.60 -0.73 -3.53
N ARG A 18 2.68 -0.13 -4.28
CA ARG A 18 1.22 -0.31 -4.07
C ARG A 18 0.77 -1.75 -4.27
N LEU A 19 1.30 -2.44 -5.29
CA LEU A 19 0.98 -3.85 -5.53
C LEU A 19 1.45 -4.76 -4.40
N LEU A 20 2.63 -4.51 -3.84
CA LEU A 20 3.15 -5.25 -2.70
C LEU A 20 2.29 -5.05 -1.45
N VAL A 21 1.94 -3.80 -1.13
CA VAL A 21 1.04 -3.48 -0.02
C VAL A 21 -0.31 -4.20 -0.19
N LEU A 22 -0.87 -4.18 -1.39
CA LEU A 22 -2.11 -4.88 -1.71
C LEU A 22 -2.03 -6.39 -1.51
N LEU A 23 -0.91 -7.01 -1.92
CA LEU A 23 -0.69 -8.43 -1.76
C LEU A 23 -0.62 -8.83 -0.27
N LEU A 24 0.14 -8.07 0.53
CA LEU A 24 0.29 -8.30 1.97
C LEU A 24 -1.06 -8.20 2.68
N ILE A 25 -1.84 -7.17 2.39
CA ILE A 25 -3.17 -7.01 2.98
C ILE A 25 -4.11 -8.14 2.54
N LYS A 26 -4.06 -8.55 1.27
CA LYS A 26 -4.85 -9.70 0.78
C LYS A 26 -4.47 -11.02 1.48
N GLN A 27 -3.22 -11.17 1.90
CA GLN A 27 -2.74 -12.31 2.68
C GLN A 27 -3.12 -12.22 4.16
N GLY A 28 -3.78 -11.15 4.60
CA GLY A 28 -4.24 -10.96 5.97
C GLY A 28 -3.24 -10.23 6.87
N VAL A 29 -2.16 -9.68 6.30
CA VAL A 29 -1.24 -8.83 7.07
C VAL A 29 -1.94 -7.53 7.44
N GLY A 30 -1.93 -7.18 8.73
CA GLY A 30 -2.51 -5.94 9.25
C GLY A 30 -1.87 -4.69 8.63
N ILE A 31 -2.64 -3.62 8.49
CA ILE A 31 -2.17 -2.34 7.90
C ILE A 31 -1.05 -1.73 8.76
N ASP A 32 -1.16 -1.88 10.07
CA ASP A 32 -0.19 -1.55 11.11
C ASP A 32 1.14 -2.27 10.92
N ALA A 33 1.13 -3.60 10.71
CA ALA A 33 2.36 -4.35 10.43
C ALA A 33 3.01 -3.95 9.09
N VAL A 34 2.20 -3.67 8.06
CA VAL A 34 2.71 -3.15 6.78
C VAL A 34 3.32 -1.75 6.95
N ALA A 35 2.71 -0.91 7.78
CA ALA A 35 3.18 0.44 8.07
C ALA A 35 4.55 0.42 8.78
N ASP A 36 4.71 -0.49 9.74
CA ASP A 36 5.96 -0.72 10.47
C ASP A 36 7.10 -1.17 9.55
N VAL A 37 6.89 -2.20 8.73
CA VAL A 37 7.89 -2.71 7.77
C VAL A 37 8.32 -1.66 6.74
N LEU A 38 7.40 -0.77 6.36
CA LEU A 38 7.67 0.29 5.39
C LEU A 38 8.15 1.59 6.03
N GLU A 39 8.26 1.65 7.36
CA GLU A 39 8.61 2.85 8.14
C GLU A 39 7.77 4.08 7.75
N VAL A 40 6.46 3.86 7.53
CA VAL A 40 5.51 4.93 7.19
C VAL A 40 4.31 4.91 8.13
N GLY A 41 3.58 6.02 8.25
CA GLY A 41 2.34 6.05 9.01
C GLY A 41 1.23 5.18 8.41
N VAL A 42 0.37 4.62 9.27
CA VAL A 42 -0.83 3.85 8.89
C VAL A 42 -1.73 4.59 7.90
N ALA A 43 -1.84 5.92 8.01
CA ALA A 43 -2.59 6.76 7.08
C ALA A 43 -1.98 6.77 5.66
N THR A 44 -0.66 6.61 5.54
CA THR A 44 0.02 6.50 4.25
C THR A 44 -0.27 5.15 3.60
N VAL A 45 -0.18 4.06 4.35
CA VAL A 45 -0.58 2.72 3.85
C VAL A 45 -2.06 2.72 3.46
N SER A 46 -2.93 3.31 4.28
CA SER A 46 -4.37 3.41 3.99
C SER A 46 -4.69 4.15 2.68
N ARG A 47 -3.86 5.12 2.27
CA ARG A 47 -3.99 5.84 0.99
C ARG A 47 -3.47 5.04 -0.20
N MET A 48 -2.54 4.12 0.03
CA MET A 48 -2.01 3.22 -1.01
C MET A 48 -3.00 2.13 -1.42
N VAL A 49 -4.07 1.93 -0.63
CA VAL A 49 -4.97 0.78 -0.77
C VAL A 49 -6.40 1.24 -1.10
N PRO A 50 -7.07 0.63 -2.10
CA PRO A 50 -8.46 0.97 -2.42
C PRO A 50 -9.40 0.48 -1.31
N GLN A 51 -9.81 1.39 -0.42
CA GLN A 51 -10.68 1.07 0.72
C GLN A 51 -12.01 0.41 0.33
N LYS A 52 -12.53 0.69 -0.87
CA LYS A 52 -13.78 0.09 -1.37
C LYS A 52 -13.68 -1.41 -1.70
N LYS A 53 -12.47 -1.93 -1.97
CA LYS A 53 -12.28 -3.34 -2.37
C LYS A 53 -11.95 -4.27 -1.21
N LEU A 54 -11.52 -3.73 -0.06
CA LEU A 54 -11.20 -4.52 1.13
C LEU A 54 -12.43 -4.80 2.01
N LYS A 55 -13.47 -3.98 1.96
CA LYS A 55 -14.69 -4.14 2.78
C LYS A 55 -15.54 -5.39 2.44
N LYS A 56 -15.14 -6.21 1.46
CA LYS A 56 -15.85 -7.45 1.10
C LYS A 56 -15.33 -8.71 1.80
N GLY A 57 -14.28 -8.62 2.62
CA GLY A 57 -13.80 -9.73 3.44
C GLY A 57 -13.23 -9.21 4.75
N ASN A 58 -13.86 -9.60 5.86
CA ASN A 58 -13.61 -9.17 7.24
C ASN A 58 -14.02 -7.72 7.56
N LYS A 59 -15.01 -7.63 8.46
CA LYS A 59 -15.22 -6.46 9.30
C LYS A 59 -13.90 -6.21 10.06
N ILE A 60 -13.13 -5.22 9.64
CA ILE A 60 -12.15 -4.60 10.52
C ILE A 60 -12.96 -3.70 11.44
N THR A 61 -13.40 -4.24 12.57
CA THR A 61 -13.83 -3.45 13.73
C THR A 61 -12.58 -2.80 14.30
N ILE A 62 -12.58 -1.47 14.31
CA ILE A 62 -11.67 -0.67 15.12
C ILE A 62 -12.47 -0.41 16.41
N ASP A 63 -12.17 -1.17 17.45
CA ASP A 63 -12.43 -0.78 18.85
C ASP A 63 -11.16 -0.12 19.41
#